data_AF-A0A2G4GHC9-F1
#
_entry.id   AF-A0A2G4GHC9-F1
#
_cell.length_a   1.000
_cell.length_b   1.000
_cell.length_c   1.000
_cell.angle_alpha   90.00
_cell.angle_beta   90.00
_cell.angle_gamma   90.00
#
_symmetry.space_group_name_H-M   'P 1'
#
loop_
_entity.id
_entity.type
_entity.pdbx_description
1 polymer ?
#
loop_
_entity_poly.entity_id
_entity_poly.type
_entity_poly.pdbx_seq_one_letter_code
_entity_poly.pdbx_strand_id
1 'polypeptide(L)'
;MITALVLSVISSRATAIEPSDFPTEGLEPTMSVSTASSLTPQEVKKISAGVIAGGATPHSVKFPTISLTAQTRAGRDVFRLGEGWRIPMATMVASSTYVRATGGDAMAEVVARGQVLMGETAAKVRGAQVGDVMTLRDRKFWMRPFTVGAIVADEFVDSGDLLMSSAAAASLGEMPVSQIAITDIVSPALVLAGLKKKGITIGTEYRLRTSWDRENPDGTLGTATTKKLLGEFSYRPTVGSSILVAGSWTSSNIAWKTRYTDIKLGNNCHRLVVGAIQGALTEIKNAGLSLFVNTRNSNRYGGCFVGRYNRLAGNFGAPSRHAWGMAIDINTDTNPQGGVPQMNCAIVRIFRKWGFAWGGNFWPADGMHFEYVGERRDQLGYPSRYCPNRAPLLAVTLPQFGSTTTTTTTTTTVPGEPTTTSTTSIPVSTTTTAPIT
;
A
#
# COMPACT_ATOMS: atom_id res chain seq x y z
N MET A 1 32.13 -7.22 -59.32
CA MET A 1 31.94 -8.05 -58.11
C MET A 1 31.57 -7.12 -56.97
N ILE A 2 30.30 -7.12 -56.57
CA ILE A 2 29.79 -6.29 -55.46
C ILE A 2 29.35 -7.28 -54.38
N THR A 3 30.07 -7.29 -53.27
CA THR A 3 29.78 -8.14 -52.11
C THR A 3 28.72 -7.44 -51.27
N ALA A 4 27.49 -7.96 -51.26
CA ALA A 4 26.42 -7.48 -50.39
C ALA A 4 26.62 -8.03 -48.97
N LEU A 5 26.84 -7.13 -48.02
CA LEU A 5 26.90 -7.44 -46.59
C LEU A 5 25.47 -7.53 -46.04
N VAL A 6 25.00 -8.75 -45.77
CA VAL A 6 23.70 -8.98 -45.11
C VAL A 6 23.87 -8.76 -43.61
N LEU A 7 23.41 -7.61 -43.10
CA LEU A 7 23.23 -7.41 -41.66
C LEU A 7 22.01 -8.22 -41.19
N SER A 8 22.27 -9.31 -40.46
CA SER A 8 21.25 -10.02 -39.69
C SER A 8 20.90 -9.20 -38.45
N VAL A 9 19.73 -8.56 -38.48
CA VAL A 9 19.15 -7.90 -37.31
C VAL A 9 18.46 -8.98 -36.49
N ILE A 10 19.11 -9.45 -35.43
CA ILE A 10 18.48 -10.32 -34.44
C ILE A 10 17.45 -9.47 -33.70
N SER A 11 16.20 -9.58 -34.12
CA SER A 11 15.06 -9.03 -33.39
C SER A 11 14.92 -9.81 -32.09
N SER A 12 15.40 -9.26 -30.97
CA SER A 12 15.09 -9.79 -29.64
C SER A 12 13.59 -9.62 -29.41
N ARG A 13 12.79 -10.64 -29.73
CA ARG A 13 11.45 -10.76 -29.17
C ARG A 13 11.65 -10.93 -27.67
N ALA A 14 11.41 -9.88 -26.90
CA ALA A 14 11.11 -10.03 -25.50
C ALA A 14 9.90 -10.95 -25.43
N THR A 15 10.09 -12.19 -25.00
CA THR A 15 9.00 -13.06 -24.59
C THR A 15 8.28 -12.32 -23.47
N ALA A 16 7.05 -11.89 -23.74
CA ALA A 16 6.16 -11.46 -22.68
C ALA A 16 5.99 -12.69 -21.78
N ILE A 17 6.41 -12.56 -20.52
CA ILE A 17 6.10 -13.55 -19.50
C ILE A 17 4.59 -13.41 -19.28
N GLU A 18 3.84 -14.48 -19.52
CA GLU A 18 2.39 -14.45 -19.44
C GLU A 18 1.96 -14.29 -17.97
N PRO A 19 0.81 -13.64 -17.67
CA PRO A 19 0.35 -13.38 -16.31
C PRO A 19 0.23 -14.64 -15.42
N SER A 20 0.13 -15.83 -16.02
CA SER A 20 0.05 -17.12 -15.32
C SER A 20 1.35 -17.60 -14.68
N ASP A 21 2.49 -16.97 -15.00
CA ASP A 21 3.80 -17.42 -14.54
C ASP A 21 4.28 -16.69 -13.26
N PHE A 22 3.53 -15.68 -12.82
CA PHE A 22 3.82 -14.95 -11.59
C PHE A 22 3.02 -15.50 -10.41
N PRO A 23 3.63 -15.67 -9.23
CA PRO A 23 2.88 -16.03 -8.03
C PRO A 23 1.81 -14.98 -7.73
N THR A 24 0.74 -15.40 -7.07
CA THR A 24 -0.35 -14.51 -6.61
C THR A 24 -0.18 -14.04 -5.17
N GLU A 25 0.68 -14.71 -4.41
CA GLU A 25 1.02 -14.43 -3.00
C GLU A 25 2.53 -14.46 -2.82
N GLY A 26 3.05 -13.78 -1.79
CA GLY A 26 4.48 -13.77 -1.50
C GLY A 26 5.07 -15.17 -1.28
N LEU A 27 6.23 -15.43 -1.90
CA LEU A 27 6.94 -16.72 -1.81
C LEU A 27 7.55 -16.99 -0.43
N GLU A 28 7.85 -15.92 0.32
CA GLU A 28 8.45 -16.00 1.65
C GLU A 28 7.71 -15.11 2.65
N PRO A 29 7.64 -15.51 3.93
CA PRO A 29 7.15 -14.64 4.98
C PRO A 29 8.09 -13.44 5.16
N THR A 30 7.51 -12.26 5.37
CA THR A 30 8.29 -11.02 5.54
C THR A 30 7.99 -10.31 6.85
N MET A 31 8.99 -9.63 7.38
CA MET A 31 8.84 -8.63 8.44
C MET A 31 9.27 -7.27 7.90
N SER A 32 8.79 -6.19 8.52
CA SER A 32 9.33 -4.85 8.27
C SER A 32 9.43 -4.03 9.53
N VAL A 33 10.50 -3.22 9.60
CA VAL A 33 10.76 -2.28 10.68
C VAL A 33 10.78 -0.86 10.12
N SER A 34 9.95 0.01 10.68
CA SER A 34 9.79 1.41 10.27
C SER A 34 9.67 2.33 11.50
N THR A 35 9.68 3.65 11.28
CA THR A 35 9.30 4.64 12.31
C THR A 35 8.09 5.44 11.82
N ALA A 36 7.66 6.45 12.58
CA ALA A 36 6.60 7.39 12.16
C ALA A 36 7.00 8.25 10.95
N SER A 37 8.28 8.25 10.58
CA SER A 37 8.83 9.00 9.46
C SER A 37 9.81 8.14 8.67
N SER A 38 10.50 8.71 7.69
CA SER A 38 11.54 7.97 6.99
C SER A 38 12.75 7.71 7.89
N LEU A 39 13.41 6.56 7.70
CA LEU A 39 14.59 6.16 8.44
C LEU A 39 15.80 7.02 8.05
N THR A 40 16.54 7.46 9.05
CA THR A 40 17.86 8.07 8.89
C THR A 40 18.89 7.02 8.44
N PRO A 41 20.02 7.43 7.82
CA PRO A 41 21.08 6.50 7.45
C PRO A 41 21.62 5.68 8.64
N GLN A 42 21.64 6.27 9.84
CA GLN A 42 22.09 5.58 11.05
C GLN A 42 21.09 4.51 11.50
N GLU A 43 19.78 4.80 11.45
CA GLU A 43 18.74 3.81 11.75
C GLU A 43 18.76 2.67 10.75
N VAL A 44 18.86 2.96 9.45
CA VAL A 44 19.02 1.95 8.40
C VAL A 44 20.18 1.00 8.72
N LYS A 45 21.35 1.55 9.06
CA LYS A 45 22.54 0.77 9.43
C LYS A 45 22.31 -0.09 10.69
N LYS A 46 21.72 0.48 11.74
CA LYS A 46 21.47 -0.22 13.01
C LYS A 46 20.44 -1.35 12.86
N ILE A 47 19.31 -1.07 12.22
CA ILE A 47 18.25 -2.05 11.98
C ILE A 47 18.81 -3.18 11.12
N SER A 48 19.47 -2.87 10.00
CA SER A 48 20.05 -3.88 9.10
C SER A 48 21.06 -4.77 9.83
N ALA A 49 21.94 -4.20 10.66
CA ALA A 49 22.89 -4.96 11.46
C ALA A 49 22.20 -5.86 12.52
N GLY A 50 21.03 -5.46 13.02
CA GLY A 50 20.24 -6.26 13.95
C GLY A 50 19.56 -7.42 13.26
N VAL A 51 19.00 -7.19 12.07
CA VAL A 51 18.40 -8.21 11.21
C VAL A 51 19.44 -9.28 10.84
N ILE A 52 20.63 -8.87 10.39
CA ILE A 52 21.73 -9.79 10.07
C ILE A 52 22.16 -10.59 11.30
N ALA A 53 22.27 -9.94 12.46
CA ALA A 53 22.60 -10.63 13.72
C ALA A 53 21.53 -11.64 14.17
N GLY A 54 20.30 -11.51 13.67
CA GLY A 54 19.21 -12.45 13.84
C GLY A 54 19.13 -13.55 12.77
N GLY A 55 20.06 -13.57 11.81
CA GLY A 55 20.14 -14.59 10.77
C GLY A 55 19.14 -14.40 9.61
N ALA A 56 18.71 -13.16 9.34
CA ALA A 56 17.79 -12.83 8.24
C ALA A 56 18.40 -11.75 7.32
N THR A 57 17.76 -11.49 6.18
CA THR A 57 18.27 -10.55 5.17
C THR A 57 17.51 -9.21 5.21
N PRO A 58 18.20 -8.07 5.44
CA PRO A 58 17.57 -6.75 5.42
C PRO A 58 17.54 -6.13 4.02
N HIS A 59 16.44 -5.46 3.69
CA HIS A 59 16.24 -4.73 2.44
C HIS A 59 15.73 -3.33 2.72
N SER A 60 16.44 -2.31 2.23
CA SER A 60 15.92 -0.93 2.25
C SER A 60 14.79 -0.80 1.23
N VAL A 61 13.59 -0.46 1.71
CA VAL A 61 12.40 -0.25 0.88
C VAL A 61 11.90 1.18 1.03
N LYS A 62 11.42 1.76 -0.07
CA LYS A 62 10.92 3.14 -0.13
C LYS A 62 9.54 3.18 -0.77
N PHE A 63 8.72 4.12 -0.34
CA PHE A 63 7.37 4.34 -0.87
C PHE A 63 7.13 5.78 -1.36
N PRO A 64 7.89 6.27 -2.35
CA PRO A 64 7.60 7.56 -2.96
C PRO A 64 6.24 7.58 -3.67
N THR A 65 5.61 8.75 -3.75
CA THR A 65 4.58 9.03 -4.74
C THR A 65 5.20 9.80 -5.91
N ILE A 66 5.39 9.11 -7.03
CA ILE A 66 6.03 9.66 -8.21
C ILE A 66 4.96 10.25 -9.15
N SER A 67 5.27 11.36 -9.79
CA SER A 67 4.32 12.04 -10.67
C SER A 67 4.33 11.42 -12.07
N LEU A 68 3.20 10.87 -12.51
CA LEU A 68 2.98 10.43 -13.89
C LEU A 68 2.40 11.57 -14.72
N THR A 69 2.92 11.75 -15.94
CA THR A 69 2.46 12.83 -16.84
C THR A 69 2.11 12.37 -18.24
N ALA A 70 2.49 11.17 -18.64
CA ALA A 70 2.03 10.58 -19.90
C ALA A 70 2.14 9.06 -19.83
N GLN A 71 1.27 8.38 -20.56
CA GLN A 71 1.35 6.97 -20.85
C GLN A 71 1.31 6.82 -22.36
N THR A 72 2.22 6.03 -22.91
CA THR A 72 2.26 5.75 -24.36
C THR A 72 2.24 4.26 -24.62
N ARG A 73 1.62 3.87 -25.73
CA ARG A 73 1.54 2.49 -26.23
C ARG A 73 2.01 2.46 -27.68
N ALA A 74 3.04 1.68 -27.97
CA ALA A 74 3.65 1.60 -29.30
C ALA A 74 3.94 3.00 -29.91
N GLY A 75 4.46 3.92 -29.08
CA GLY A 75 4.79 5.29 -29.47
C GLY A 75 3.61 6.26 -29.60
N ARG A 76 2.36 5.82 -29.35
CA ARG A 76 1.16 6.68 -29.37
C ARG A 76 0.71 7.02 -27.95
N ASP A 77 0.22 8.23 -27.74
CA ASP A 77 -0.30 8.63 -26.43
C ASP A 77 -1.59 7.87 -26.10
N VAL A 78 -1.60 7.18 -24.96
CA VAL A 78 -2.84 6.77 -24.28
C VAL A 78 -3.41 7.99 -23.56
N PHE A 79 -2.54 8.74 -22.87
CA PHE A 79 -2.83 10.09 -22.41
C PHE A 79 -1.53 10.91 -22.26
N ARG A 80 -1.68 12.23 -22.24
CA ARG A 80 -0.61 13.18 -21.91
C ARG A 80 -1.17 14.38 -21.15
N LEU A 81 -0.51 14.72 -20.06
CA LEU A 81 -0.83 15.86 -19.21
C LEU A 81 0.17 17.00 -19.47
N GLY A 82 -0.37 18.18 -19.75
CA GLY A 82 0.38 19.43 -19.87
C GLY A 82 0.35 20.27 -18.59
N GLU A 83 0.99 21.45 -18.64
CA GLU A 83 0.82 22.53 -17.65
C GLU A 83 1.09 22.13 -16.19
N GLY A 84 1.97 21.15 -15.97
CA GLY A 84 2.32 20.67 -14.64
C GLY A 84 1.28 19.79 -13.96
N TRP A 85 0.18 19.44 -14.64
CA TRP A 85 -0.76 18.41 -14.18
C TRP A 85 -0.06 17.05 -14.13
N ARG A 86 -0.40 16.27 -13.10
CA ARG A 86 0.20 14.96 -12.86
C ARG A 86 -0.77 14.02 -12.13
N ILE A 87 -0.57 12.73 -12.30
CA ILE A 87 -1.26 11.67 -11.55
C ILE A 87 -0.32 11.14 -10.47
N PRO A 88 -0.79 10.96 -9.21
CA PRO A 88 0.04 10.44 -8.14
C PRO A 88 0.24 8.93 -8.31
N MET A 89 1.48 8.46 -8.39
CA MET A 89 1.81 7.03 -8.50
C MET A 89 2.48 6.55 -7.22
N ALA A 90 1.74 5.86 -6.36
CA ALA A 90 2.32 5.20 -5.20
C ALA A 90 3.26 4.10 -5.70
N THR A 91 4.55 4.23 -5.41
CA THR A 91 5.57 3.37 -6.01
C THR A 91 6.40 2.74 -4.92
N MET A 92 6.49 1.41 -4.92
CA MET A 92 7.45 0.67 -4.13
C MET A 92 8.81 0.68 -4.82
N VAL A 93 9.87 1.01 -4.07
CA VAL A 93 11.25 0.92 -4.53
C VAL A 93 11.98 -0.09 -3.65
N ALA A 94 12.47 -1.17 -4.26
CA ALA A 94 13.14 -2.26 -3.57
C ALA A 94 14.35 -2.78 -4.36
N SER A 95 15.22 -3.56 -3.72
CA SER A 95 16.32 -4.25 -4.42
C SER A 95 15.77 -5.40 -5.26
N SER A 96 16.48 -5.76 -6.34
CA SER A 96 16.16 -6.98 -7.11
C SER A 96 16.23 -8.24 -6.25
N THR A 97 17.09 -8.27 -5.21
CA THR A 97 17.16 -9.37 -4.25
C THR A 97 15.89 -9.49 -3.40
N TYR A 98 15.27 -8.38 -2.99
CA TYR A 98 13.99 -8.40 -2.28
C TYR A 98 12.87 -8.93 -3.20
N VAL A 99 12.84 -8.43 -4.43
CA VAL A 99 11.85 -8.87 -5.44
C VAL A 99 12.02 -10.34 -5.76
N ARG A 100 13.26 -10.86 -5.83
CA ARG A 100 13.52 -12.29 -6.01
C ARG A 100 12.98 -13.11 -4.85
N ALA A 101 13.29 -12.73 -3.61
CA ALA A 101 12.86 -13.47 -2.42
C ALA A 101 11.33 -13.50 -2.28
N THR A 102 10.65 -12.42 -2.65
CA THR A 102 9.20 -12.29 -2.46
C THR A 102 8.39 -12.74 -3.68
N GLY A 103 8.83 -12.45 -4.90
CA GLY A 103 8.09 -12.69 -6.15
C GLY A 103 8.81 -13.56 -7.18
N GLY A 104 10.00 -14.08 -6.87
CA GLY A 104 10.72 -15.03 -7.72
C GLY A 104 11.58 -14.40 -8.81
N ASP A 105 12.32 -15.27 -9.52
CA ASP A 105 13.32 -14.85 -10.51
C ASP A 105 12.73 -14.06 -11.68
N ALA A 106 11.57 -14.50 -12.19
CA ALA A 106 10.90 -13.83 -13.31
C ALA A 106 10.61 -12.35 -13.03
N MET A 107 10.10 -12.02 -11.83
CA MET A 107 9.87 -10.62 -11.44
C MET A 107 11.18 -9.87 -11.24
N ALA A 108 12.17 -10.52 -10.61
CA ALA A 108 13.48 -9.92 -10.35
C ALA A 108 14.21 -9.54 -11.66
N GLU A 109 14.08 -10.37 -12.70
CA GLU A 109 14.63 -10.10 -14.03
C GLU A 109 13.99 -8.89 -14.71
N VAL A 110 12.66 -8.74 -14.59
CA VAL A 110 11.95 -7.56 -15.11
C VAL A 110 12.53 -6.27 -14.51
N VAL A 111 12.63 -6.20 -13.19
CA VAL A 111 13.13 -4.98 -12.52
C VAL A 111 14.65 -4.79 -12.68
N ALA A 112 15.40 -5.86 -12.91
CA ALA A 112 16.83 -5.80 -13.24
C ALA A 112 17.09 -5.18 -14.61
N ARG A 113 16.17 -5.33 -15.58
CA ARG A 113 16.20 -4.63 -16.88
C ARG A 113 15.80 -3.14 -16.79
N GLY A 114 15.53 -2.62 -15.59
CA GLY A 114 15.08 -1.25 -15.39
C GLY A 114 13.61 -1.01 -15.76
N GLN A 115 12.85 -2.07 -16.03
CA GLN A 115 11.41 -2.02 -16.24
C GLN A 115 10.68 -1.96 -14.89
N VAL A 116 9.40 -1.58 -14.91
CA VAL A 116 8.56 -1.53 -13.71
C VAL A 116 7.57 -2.68 -13.69
N LEU A 117 7.26 -3.17 -12.49
CA LEU A 117 6.07 -3.99 -12.24
C LEU A 117 4.90 -3.04 -11.98
N MET A 118 3.72 -3.34 -12.52
CA MET A 118 2.49 -2.60 -12.23
C MET A 118 1.49 -3.52 -11.54
N GLY A 119 0.86 -3.04 -10.48
CA GLY A 119 -0.22 -3.79 -9.82
C GLY A 119 -1.42 -3.96 -10.74
N GLU A 120 -2.09 -5.10 -10.70
CA GLU A 120 -3.29 -5.39 -11.49
C GLU A 120 -4.37 -4.32 -11.36
N THR A 121 -4.66 -3.86 -10.14
CA THR A 121 -5.68 -2.83 -9.92
C THR A 121 -5.27 -1.53 -10.60
N ALA A 122 -4.00 -1.15 -10.49
CA ALA A 122 -3.48 0.05 -11.10
C ALA A 122 -3.51 -0.04 -12.64
N ALA A 123 -3.20 -1.21 -13.20
CA ALA A 123 -3.30 -1.47 -14.64
C ALA A 123 -4.74 -1.35 -15.14
N LYS A 124 -5.70 -1.97 -14.43
CA LYS A 124 -7.14 -1.90 -14.74
C LYS A 124 -7.67 -0.46 -14.70
N VAL A 125 -7.31 0.32 -13.67
CA VAL A 125 -7.76 1.72 -13.50
C VAL A 125 -7.43 2.61 -14.70
N ARG A 126 -6.27 2.41 -15.33
CA ARG A 126 -5.79 3.27 -16.44
C ARG A 126 -5.70 2.56 -17.79
N GLY A 127 -6.20 1.32 -17.89
CA GLY A 127 -6.10 0.50 -19.10
C GLY A 127 -4.66 0.25 -19.55
N ALA A 128 -3.70 0.13 -18.62
CA ALA A 128 -2.30 -0.12 -18.94
C ALA A 128 -2.04 -1.59 -19.33
N GLN A 129 -1.03 -1.79 -20.16
CA GLN A 129 -0.60 -3.09 -20.67
C GLN A 129 0.92 -3.24 -20.54
N VAL A 130 1.41 -4.48 -20.56
CA VAL A 130 2.84 -4.76 -20.71
C VAL A 130 3.35 -4.11 -22.00
N GLY A 131 4.50 -3.46 -21.92
CA GLY A 131 5.09 -2.69 -23.02
C GLY A 131 4.67 -1.22 -23.08
N ASP A 132 3.65 -0.80 -22.31
CA ASP A 132 3.34 0.64 -22.18
C ASP A 132 4.51 1.38 -21.52
N VAL A 133 4.74 2.62 -21.94
CA VAL A 133 5.77 3.50 -21.35
C VAL A 133 5.12 4.58 -20.50
N MET A 134 5.46 4.57 -19.21
CA MET A 134 5.05 5.53 -18.20
C MET A 134 6.07 6.66 -18.11
N THR A 135 5.66 7.89 -18.45
CA THR A 135 6.50 9.09 -18.32
C THR A 135 6.37 9.66 -16.92
N LEU A 136 7.26 9.20 -16.04
CA LEU A 136 7.41 9.67 -14.67
C LEU A 136 8.25 10.96 -14.61
N ARG A 137 8.16 11.67 -13.49
CA ARG A 137 8.88 12.93 -13.28
C ARG A 137 9.81 12.84 -12.08
N ASP A 138 11.05 13.29 -12.28
CA ASP A 138 12.01 13.43 -11.20
C ASP A 138 11.73 14.68 -10.34
N ARG A 139 12.59 14.95 -9.35
CA ARG A 139 12.44 16.11 -8.44
C ARG A 139 12.53 17.47 -9.15
N LYS A 140 13.20 17.55 -10.31
CA LYS A 140 13.27 18.74 -11.17
C LYS A 140 12.16 18.77 -12.20
N PHE A 141 11.22 17.83 -12.11
CA PHE A 141 10.10 17.65 -13.02
C PHE A 141 10.53 17.28 -14.46
N TRP A 142 11.74 16.72 -14.62
CA TRP A 142 12.20 16.20 -15.91
C TRP A 142 11.59 14.84 -16.20
N MET A 143 11.37 14.56 -17.49
CA MET A 143 10.75 13.31 -17.96
C MET A 143 11.71 12.13 -17.80
N ARG A 144 11.23 11.07 -17.18
CA ARG A 144 11.90 9.77 -17.05
C ARG A 144 10.94 8.68 -17.54
N PRO A 145 11.18 8.11 -18.74
CA PRO A 145 10.33 7.03 -19.26
C PRO A 145 10.67 5.70 -18.59
N PHE A 146 9.65 4.94 -18.22
CA PHE A 146 9.78 3.58 -17.69
C PHE A 146 8.80 2.66 -18.40
N THR A 147 9.27 1.50 -18.84
CA THR A 147 8.41 0.49 -19.51
C THR A 147 7.76 -0.41 -18.48
N VAL A 148 6.47 -0.67 -18.60
CA VAL A 148 5.77 -1.72 -17.85
C VAL A 148 6.27 -3.07 -18.36
N GLY A 149 7.06 -3.76 -17.55
CA GLY A 149 7.63 -5.06 -17.92
C GLY A 149 6.74 -6.24 -17.53
N ALA A 150 5.91 -6.06 -16.49
CA ALA A 150 4.94 -7.05 -16.06
C ALA A 150 3.76 -6.39 -15.32
N ILE A 151 2.61 -7.05 -15.35
CA ILE A 151 1.47 -6.77 -14.48
C ILE A 151 1.43 -7.90 -13.44
N VAL A 152 1.40 -7.56 -12.17
CA VAL A 152 1.53 -8.49 -11.04
C VAL A 152 0.39 -8.28 -10.04
N ALA A 153 0.13 -9.27 -9.18
CA ALA A 153 -0.83 -9.13 -8.09
C ALA A 153 -0.49 -7.90 -7.21
N ASP A 154 -1.53 -7.24 -6.69
CA ASP A 154 -1.37 -5.97 -5.97
C ASP A 154 -0.47 -6.09 -4.72
N GLU A 155 -0.33 -7.29 -4.14
CA GLU A 155 0.57 -7.57 -3.01
C GLU A 155 2.02 -7.21 -3.33
N PHE A 156 2.52 -7.52 -4.53
CA PHE A 156 3.92 -7.28 -4.92
C PHE A 156 4.26 -5.80 -5.13
N VAL A 157 3.25 -4.93 -5.15
CA VAL A 157 3.44 -3.47 -5.23
C VAL A 157 2.95 -2.77 -3.96
N ASP A 158 2.75 -3.50 -2.85
CA ASP A 158 2.21 -3.01 -1.57
C ASP A 158 0.85 -2.31 -1.73
N SER A 159 -0.01 -2.87 -2.60
CA SER A 159 -1.29 -2.26 -3.03
C SER A 159 -1.15 -0.84 -3.62
N GLY A 160 0.07 -0.46 -4.01
CA GLY A 160 0.40 0.76 -4.73
C GLY A 160 0.11 0.66 -6.23
N ASP A 161 0.71 1.56 -7.00
CA ASP A 161 0.60 1.58 -8.45
C ASP A 161 1.73 0.79 -9.14
N LEU A 162 2.97 0.93 -8.65
CA LEU A 162 4.18 0.46 -9.31
C LEU A 162 5.16 -0.16 -8.31
N LEU A 163 5.99 -1.09 -8.78
CA LEU A 163 7.27 -1.42 -8.17
C LEU A 163 8.41 -1.17 -9.17
N MET A 164 9.51 -0.61 -8.69
CA MET A 164 10.75 -0.47 -9.47
C MET A 164 11.99 -0.81 -8.65
N SER A 165 13.07 -1.19 -9.33
CA SER A 165 14.34 -1.43 -8.64
C SER A 165 14.96 -0.14 -8.11
N SER A 166 15.73 -0.25 -7.03
CA SER A 166 16.53 0.87 -6.50
C SER A 166 17.45 1.50 -7.56
N ALA A 167 17.97 0.70 -8.50
CA ALA A 167 18.79 1.18 -9.61
C ALA A 167 17.98 2.02 -10.61
N ALA A 168 16.78 1.55 -11.02
CA ALA A 168 15.89 2.30 -11.90
C ALA A 168 15.44 3.63 -11.26
N ALA A 169 15.10 3.58 -9.96
CA ALA A 169 14.66 4.75 -9.18
C ALA A 169 15.74 5.83 -9.03
N ALA A 170 17.02 5.49 -9.14
CA ALA A 170 18.12 6.46 -9.03
C ALA A 170 18.00 7.60 -10.06
N SER A 171 17.44 7.33 -11.25
CA SER A 171 17.20 8.33 -12.29
C SER A 171 16.14 9.38 -11.91
N LEU A 172 15.31 9.10 -10.91
CA LEU A 172 14.30 10.03 -10.36
C LEU A 172 14.86 10.89 -9.23
N GLY A 173 16.05 10.56 -8.74
CA GLY A 173 16.76 11.25 -7.65
C GLY A 173 16.61 10.54 -6.30
N GLU A 174 17.29 11.10 -5.31
CA GLU A 174 17.34 10.52 -3.97
C GLU A 174 15.95 10.51 -3.30
N MET A 175 15.67 9.37 -2.66
CA MET A 175 14.44 9.10 -1.93
C MET A 175 14.81 8.52 -0.57
N PRO A 176 14.14 8.96 0.50
CA PRO A 176 14.42 8.48 1.84
C PRO A 176 13.94 7.04 2.01
N VAL A 177 14.57 6.28 2.91
CA VAL A 177 14.20 4.89 3.19
C VAL A 177 12.97 4.89 4.09
N SER A 178 11.89 4.24 3.67
CA SER A 178 10.64 4.19 4.44
C SER A 178 10.71 3.12 5.51
N GLN A 179 11.30 1.97 5.20
CA GLN A 179 11.43 0.84 6.11
C GLN A 179 12.59 -0.09 5.73
N ILE A 180 12.96 -0.97 6.67
CA ILE A 180 13.74 -2.16 6.38
C ILE A 180 12.78 -3.35 6.30
N ALA A 181 12.58 -3.89 5.11
CA ALA A 181 11.93 -5.18 4.92
C ALA A 181 12.93 -6.32 5.21
N ILE A 182 12.42 -7.48 5.61
CA ILE A 182 13.20 -8.60 6.12
C ILE A 182 12.67 -9.88 5.46
N THR A 183 13.57 -10.63 4.81
CA THR A 183 13.32 -11.93 4.17
C THR A 183 14.28 -12.98 4.74
N ASP A 184 14.27 -14.21 4.23
CA ASP A 184 15.11 -15.32 4.72
C ASP A 184 14.94 -15.57 6.23
N ILE A 185 13.71 -15.43 6.73
CA ILE A 185 13.42 -15.52 8.17
C ILE A 185 13.42 -16.99 8.59
N VAL A 186 14.42 -17.38 9.37
CA VAL A 186 14.46 -18.70 10.04
C VAL A 186 13.71 -18.67 11.38
N SER A 187 13.77 -17.56 12.10
CA SER A 187 13.07 -17.37 13.36
C SER A 187 12.78 -15.90 13.63
N PRO A 188 11.50 -15.48 13.73
CA PRO A 188 11.16 -14.12 14.12
C PRO A 188 11.76 -13.72 15.48
N ALA A 189 11.84 -14.67 16.42
CA ALA A 189 12.42 -14.42 17.75
C ALA A 189 13.92 -14.06 17.67
N LEU A 190 14.68 -14.71 16.79
CA LEU A 190 16.10 -14.39 16.57
C LEU A 190 16.27 -13.01 15.92
N VAL A 191 15.41 -12.66 14.95
CA VAL A 191 15.38 -11.31 14.36
C VAL A 191 15.14 -10.25 15.43
N LEU A 192 14.13 -10.43 16.28
CA LEU A 192 13.82 -9.50 17.37
C LEU A 192 14.96 -9.41 18.41
N ALA A 193 15.60 -10.54 18.74
CA ALA A 193 16.76 -10.55 19.61
C ALA A 193 17.96 -9.79 19.00
N GLY A 194 18.19 -9.96 17.70
CA GLY A 194 19.23 -9.24 16.94
C GLY A 194 18.98 -7.73 16.90
N LEU A 195 17.74 -7.31 16.63
CA LEU A 195 17.31 -5.91 16.69
C LEU A 195 17.54 -5.31 18.09
N LYS A 196 17.12 -6.00 19.15
CA LYS A 196 17.32 -5.56 20.53
C LYS A 196 18.80 -5.41 20.88
N LYS A 197 19.66 -6.33 20.43
CA LYS A 197 21.13 -6.24 20.59
C LYS A 197 21.75 -5.00 19.92
N LYS A 198 21.08 -4.43 18.91
CA LYS A 198 21.49 -3.18 18.24
C LYS A 198 20.76 -1.94 18.76
N GLY A 199 20.03 -2.07 19.87
CA GLY A 199 19.30 -0.97 20.51
C GLY A 199 17.99 -0.61 19.81
N ILE A 200 17.46 -1.50 18.97
CA ILE A 200 16.15 -1.32 18.31
C ILE A 200 15.09 -2.04 19.15
N THR A 201 14.24 -1.25 19.81
CA THR A 201 13.12 -1.76 20.63
C THR A 201 11.81 -1.49 19.90
N ILE A 202 11.11 -2.56 19.53
CA ILE A 202 9.78 -2.48 18.91
C ILE A 202 8.76 -1.95 19.91
N GLY A 203 7.89 -1.05 19.47
CA GLY A 203 6.88 -0.41 20.31
C GLY A 203 6.88 1.09 20.07
N THR A 204 7.51 1.87 20.95
CA THR A 204 7.37 3.33 21.03
C THR A 204 8.02 4.11 19.88
N GLU A 205 9.17 3.65 19.38
CA GLU A 205 9.91 4.34 18.31
C GLU A 205 9.84 3.58 16.99
N TYR A 206 10.07 2.26 17.07
CA TYR A 206 10.10 1.38 15.92
C TYR A 206 8.84 0.53 15.86
N ARG A 207 8.20 0.55 14.70
CA ARG A 207 7.04 -0.27 14.40
C ARG A 207 7.48 -1.53 13.67
N LEU A 208 6.98 -2.68 14.12
CA LEU A 208 7.07 -3.94 13.43
C LEU A 208 5.76 -4.23 12.68
N ARG A 209 5.87 -4.74 11.45
CA ARG A 209 4.77 -5.35 10.71
C ARG A 209 5.24 -6.69 10.15
N THR A 210 4.32 -7.62 9.97
CA THR A 210 4.60 -8.95 9.43
C THR A 210 3.60 -9.30 8.33
N SER A 211 3.98 -10.16 7.39
CA SER A 211 3.05 -10.64 6.36
C SER A 211 1.95 -11.56 6.92
N TRP A 212 2.10 -11.99 8.18
CA TRP A 212 1.08 -12.74 8.94
C TRP A 212 0.40 -11.88 10.00
N ASP A 213 0.47 -10.54 9.88
CA ASP A 213 -0.34 -9.66 10.70
C ASP A 213 -1.83 -9.99 10.49
N ARG A 214 -2.59 -9.95 11.58
CA ARG A 214 -4.05 -10.04 11.53
C ARG A 214 -4.61 -8.94 10.64
N GLU A 215 -5.73 -9.25 10.01
CA GLU A 215 -6.53 -8.23 9.36
C GLU A 215 -6.86 -7.12 10.36
N ASN A 216 -6.52 -5.88 9.99
CA ASN A 216 -6.74 -4.71 10.81
C ASN A 216 -8.00 -3.99 10.30
N PRO A 217 -9.06 -3.83 11.11
CA PRO A 217 -10.25 -3.07 10.71
C PRO A 217 -9.91 -1.64 10.28
N ASP A 218 -8.81 -1.09 10.81
CA ASP A 218 -8.32 0.23 10.48
C ASP A 218 -7.22 0.22 9.40
N GLY A 219 -7.06 -0.86 8.63
CA GLY A 219 -6.17 -0.85 7.46
C GLY A 219 -6.65 0.14 6.41
N THR A 220 -5.78 1.03 5.91
CA THR A 220 -6.14 1.95 4.82
C THR A 220 -6.12 1.24 3.48
N LEU A 221 -6.89 1.73 2.50
CA LEU A 221 -6.81 1.21 1.13
C LEU A 221 -5.48 1.56 0.47
N GLY A 222 -4.96 0.69 -0.39
CA GLY A 222 -3.87 1.04 -1.32
C GLY A 222 -4.28 2.18 -2.26
N THR A 223 -3.32 2.94 -2.80
CA THR A 223 -3.62 4.09 -3.69
C THR A 223 -4.35 3.64 -4.95
N ALA A 224 -3.95 2.51 -5.55
CA ALA A 224 -4.62 1.95 -6.71
C ALA A 224 -6.09 1.58 -6.39
N THR A 225 -6.34 0.96 -5.24
CA THR A 225 -7.69 0.62 -4.77
C THR A 225 -8.55 1.85 -4.51
N THR A 226 -7.97 2.91 -3.93
CA THR A 226 -8.66 4.19 -3.77
C THR A 226 -9.04 4.80 -5.11
N LYS A 227 -8.15 4.78 -6.10
CA LYS A 227 -8.45 5.26 -7.45
C LYS A 227 -9.53 4.42 -8.13
N LYS A 228 -9.53 3.09 -7.94
CA LYS A 228 -10.60 2.21 -8.42
C LYS A 228 -11.95 2.55 -7.79
N LEU A 229 -11.98 2.80 -6.49
CA LEU A 229 -13.22 3.04 -5.74
C LEU A 229 -13.79 4.45 -5.99
N LEU A 230 -12.92 5.46 -6.07
CA LEU A 230 -13.30 6.89 -6.01
C LEU A 230 -12.92 7.67 -7.27
N GLY A 231 -12.31 7.00 -8.24
CA GLY A 231 -11.75 7.63 -9.44
C GLY A 231 -10.33 8.14 -9.25
N GLU A 232 -9.53 8.03 -10.31
CA GLU A 232 -8.22 8.65 -10.41
C GLU A 232 -8.37 10.14 -10.79
N PHE A 233 -7.62 11.01 -10.12
CA PHE A 233 -7.54 12.42 -10.48
C PHE A 233 -6.13 12.82 -10.88
N SER A 234 -6.05 13.83 -11.75
CA SER A 234 -4.84 14.64 -11.90
C SER A 234 -4.86 15.81 -10.93
N TYR A 235 -3.68 16.23 -10.48
CA TYR A 235 -3.51 17.38 -9.61
C TYR A 235 -2.32 18.25 -10.03
N ARG A 236 -2.25 19.45 -9.45
CA ARG A 236 -1.10 20.36 -9.53
C ARG A 236 -0.70 20.83 -8.12
N PRO A 237 0.59 20.80 -7.76
CA PRO A 237 1.06 21.51 -6.58
C PRO A 237 0.76 23.00 -6.70
N THR A 238 0.45 23.62 -5.58
CA THR A 238 0.26 25.08 -5.47
C THR A 238 1.28 25.63 -4.46
N VAL A 239 0.85 26.42 -3.49
CA VAL A 239 1.72 26.94 -2.42
C VAL A 239 1.74 26.00 -1.22
N GLY A 240 2.92 25.79 -0.64
CA GLY A 240 3.11 24.91 0.51
C GLY A 240 2.67 23.48 0.22
N SER A 241 1.84 22.90 1.11
CA SER A 241 1.32 21.54 0.98
C SER A 241 0.01 21.44 0.17
N SER A 242 -0.51 22.56 -0.35
CA SER A 242 -1.79 22.58 -1.05
C SER A 242 -1.64 22.06 -2.49
N ILE A 243 -2.64 21.32 -2.95
CA ILE A 243 -2.74 20.86 -4.34
C ILE A 243 -4.09 21.27 -4.93
N LEU A 244 -4.07 21.65 -6.21
CA LEU A 244 -5.27 21.81 -7.01
C LEU A 244 -5.63 20.45 -7.63
N VAL A 245 -6.79 19.92 -7.27
CA VAL A 245 -7.37 18.72 -7.90
C VAL A 245 -8.17 19.14 -9.15
N ALA A 246 -8.10 18.35 -10.21
CA ALA A 246 -8.76 18.67 -11.48
C ALA A 246 -10.26 18.93 -11.32
N GLY A 247 -10.74 20.03 -11.92
CA GLY A 247 -12.14 20.46 -11.84
C GLY A 247 -13.12 19.45 -12.44
N SER A 248 -12.73 18.73 -13.49
CA SER A 248 -13.53 17.66 -14.10
C SER A 248 -13.77 16.51 -13.11
N TRP A 249 -12.76 16.15 -12.32
CA TRP A 249 -12.90 15.13 -11.29
C TRP A 249 -13.72 15.64 -10.11
N THR A 250 -13.46 16.84 -9.59
CA THR A 250 -14.17 17.35 -8.41
C THR A 250 -15.65 17.65 -8.69
N SER A 251 -16.00 18.14 -9.87
CA SER A 251 -17.40 18.35 -10.27
C SER A 251 -18.20 17.05 -10.33
N SER A 252 -17.58 15.99 -10.83
CA SER A 252 -18.19 14.66 -10.95
C SER A 252 -18.29 13.96 -9.60
N ASN A 253 -17.26 14.06 -8.76
CA ASN A 253 -17.08 13.17 -7.60
C ASN A 253 -17.36 13.81 -6.23
N ILE A 254 -17.34 15.14 -6.11
CA ILE A 254 -17.56 15.82 -4.81
C ILE A 254 -19.00 16.32 -4.70
N ALA A 255 -19.65 15.93 -3.60
CA ALA A 255 -20.88 16.55 -3.13
C ALA A 255 -20.54 17.80 -2.31
N TRP A 256 -20.87 18.97 -2.85
CA TRP A 256 -20.55 20.26 -2.25
C TRP A 256 -21.61 20.69 -1.24
N LYS A 257 -21.14 21.27 -0.12
CA LYS A 257 -21.96 21.88 0.94
C LYS A 257 -23.00 20.91 1.51
N THR A 258 -22.66 19.62 1.59
CA THR A 258 -23.51 18.60 2.18
C THR A 258 -23.77 18.92 3.65
N ARG A 259 -25.04 18.85 4.07
CA ARG A 259 -25.46 19.00 5.46
C ARG A 259 -26.13 17.71 5.91
N TYR A 260 -25.62 17.13 6.99
CA TYR A 260 -26.17 15.90 7.57
C TYR A 260 -27.32 16.24 8.53
N THR A 261 -28.34 15.38 8.56
CA THR A 261 -29.61 15.67 9.26
C THR A 261 -29.57 15.36 10.75
N ASP A 262 -28.92 14.26 11.14
CA ASP A 262 -29.05 13.70 12.49
C ASP A 262 -28.04 14.28 13.47
N ILE A 263 -26.80 14.46 13.01
CA ILE A 263 -25.77 15.21 13.70
C ILE A 263 -25.29 16.27 12.70
N LYS A 264 -25.44 17.56 13.05
CA LYS A 264 -25.33 18.70 12.14
C LYS A 264 -23.88 18.99 11.70
N LEU A 265 -23.28 18.06 10.98
CA LEU A 265 -22.01 18.25 10.29
C LEU A 265 -22.26 18.85 8.90
N GLY A 266 -21.31 19.66 8.42
CA GLY A 266 -21.37 20.33 7.11
C GLY A 266 -20.05 20.22 6.38
N ASN A 267 -19.99 19.42 5.30
CA ASN A 267 -18.74 19.04 4.65
C ASN A 267 -18.88 18.98 3.12
N ASN A 268 -17.74 19.06 2.41
CA ASN A 268 -17.66 18.70 0.99
C ASN A 268 -17.06 17.30 0.90
N CYS A 269 -17.82 16.24 0.67
CA CYS A 269 -17.29 14.87 0.69
C CYS A 269 -17.43 14.22 -0.70
N HIS A 270 -16.73 13.12 -0.91
CA HIS A 270 -16.97 12.28 -2.07
C HIS A 270 -18.43 11.81 -2.09
N ARG A 271 -19.08 11.79 -3.26
CA ARG A 271 -20.49 11.41 -3.41
C ARG A 271 -20.80 10.04 -2.81
N LEU A 272 -19.95 9.05 -3.06
CA LEU A 272 -20.07 7.70 -2.49
C LEU A 272 -19.98 7.66 -0.95
N VAL A 273 -19.32 8.65 -0.35
CA VAL A 273 -19.01 8.65 1.09
C VAL A 273 -20.10 9.35 1.90
N VAL A 274 -20.87 10.26 1.29
CA VAL A 274 -21.97 11.00 1.94
C VAL A 274 -22.98 10.04 2.58
N GLY A 275 -23.40 8.99 1.87
CA GLY A 275 -24.37 8.03 2.39
C GLY A 275 -23.85 7.28 3.62
N ALA A 276 -22.58 6.87 3.59
CA ALA A 276 -21.94 6.18 4.70
C ALA A 276 -21.79 7.08 5.95
N ILE A 277 -21.42 8.35 5.76
CA ILE A 277 -21.37 9.32 6.86
C ILE A 277 -22.77 9.54 7.44
N GLN A 278 -23.79 9.76 6.60
CA GLN A 278 -25.16 9.95 7.07
C GLN A 278 -25.65 8.73 7.88
N GLY A 279 -25.38 7.51 7.39
CA GLY A 279 -25.69 6.27 8.12
C GLY A 279 -25.02 6.19 9.48
N ALA A 280 -23.71 6.47 9.54
CA ALA A 280 -22.96 6.49 10.80
C ALA A 280 -23.53 7.52 11.80
N LEU A 281 -23.80 8.76 11.35
CA LEU A 281 -24.35 9.81 12.21
C LEU A 281 -25.77 9.48 12.70
N THR A 282 -26.58 8.83 11.86
CA THR A 282 -27.92 8.34 12.24
C THR A 282 -27.82 7.30 13.35
N GLU A 283 -26.91 6.34 13.21
CA GLU A 283 -26.71 5.29 14.22
C GLU A 283 -26.11 5.84 15.53
N ILE A 284 -25.19 6.81 15.46
CA ILE A 284 -24.66 7.51 16.64
C ILE A 284 -25.79 8.21 17.40
N LYS A 285 -26.68 8.91 16.69
CA LYS A 285 -27.85 9.55 17.31
C LYS A 285 -28.79 8.53 17.96
N ASN A 286 -29.13 7.46 17.24
CA ASN A 286 -30.03 6.42 17.74
C ASN A 286 -29.45 5.67 18.95
N ALA A 287 -28.12 5.56 19.05
CA ALA A 287 -27.42 5.01 20.19
C ALA A 287 -27.27 6.00 21.37
N GLY A 288 -27.80 7.22 21.28
CA GLY A 288 -27.69 8.24 22.32
C GLY A 288 -26.29 8.84 22.45
N LEU A 289 -25.45 8.73 21.43
CA LEU A 289 -24.03 9.11 21.47
C LEU A 289 -23.74 10.51 20.90
N SER A 290 -24.76 11.27 20.51
CA SER A 290 -24.60 12.60 19.88
C SER A 290 -23.75 13.57 20.69
N LEU A 291 -23.78 13.48 22.03
CA LEU A 291 -22.99 14.35 22.91
C LEU A 291 -21.47 14.16 22.77
N PHE A 292 -21.04 13.03 22.22
CA PHE A 292 -19.63 12.73 21.98
C PHE A 292 -19.14 13.26 20.62
N VAL A 293 -19.99 13.91 19.83
CA VAL A 293 -19.61 14.59 18.59
C VAL A 293 -19.68 16.10 18.79
N ASN A 294 -18.52 16.73 18.91
CA ASN A 294 -18.37 18.17 18.94
C ASN A 294 -18.53 18.73 17.51
N THR A 295 -19.78 19.00 17.14
CA THR A 295 -20.15 19.51 15.81
C THR A 295 -19.51 20.86 15.50
N ARG A 296 -19.40 21.76 16.49
CA ARG A 296 -18.78 23.08 16.31
C ARG A 296 -17.30 22.94 15.92
N ASN A 297 -16.56 22.11 16.66
CA ASN A 297 -15.15 21.85 16.36
C ASN A 297 -14.99 21.13 15.02
N SER A 298 -15.74 20.04 14.81
CA SER A 298 -15.62 19.22 13.59
C SER A 298 -15.98 19.99 12.32
N ASN A 299 -17.00 20.86 12.36
CA ASN A 299 -17.32 21.74 11.22
C ASN A 299 -16.26 22.81 10.95
N ARG A 300 -15.51 23.21 11.98
CA ARG A 300 -14.48 24.24 11.85
C ARG A 300 -13.17 23.66 11.29
N TYR A 301 -12.84 22.42 11.65
CA TYR A 301 -11.50 21.86 11.40
C TYR A 301 -11.48 20.48 10.73
N GLY A 302 -12.60 19.75 10.69
CA GLY A 302 -12.63 18.33 10.36
C GLY A 302 -13.36 17.94 9.06
N GLY A 303 -13.29 18.82 8.07
CA GLY A 303 -13.94 18.61 6.78
C GLY A 303 -13.43 17.43 5.96
N CYS A 304 -14.24 17.00 4.98
CA CYS A 304 -13.87 15.88 4.12
C CYS A 304 -12.85 16.25 3.01
N PHE A 305 -13.28 17.03 2.01
CA PHE A 305 -12.48 17.37 0.84
C PHE A 305 -11.58 18.57 1.09
N VAL A 306 -10.27 18.33 1.05
CA VAL A 306 -9.23 19.35 1.04
C VAL A 306 -8.11 18.88 0.11
N GLY A 307 -7.87 19.64 -0.97
CA GLY A 307 -6.76 19.41 -1.89
C GLY A 307 -5.42 19.73 -1.22
N ARG A 308 -4.80 18.73 -0.60
CA ARG A 308 -3.46 18.86 -0.02
C ARG A 308 -2.67 17.56 -0.09
N TYR A 309 -1.36 17.66 0.02
CA TYR A 309 -0.50 16.53 0.36
C TYR A 309 -0.78 16.03 1.79
N ASN A 310 -0.40 14.79 2.06
CA ASN A 310 -0.37 14.28 3.43
C ASN A 310 0.56 15.17 4.30
N ARG A 311 0.23 15.35 5.59
CA ARG A 311 0.99 16.25 6.50
C ARG A 311 2.42 15.75 6.75
N LEU A 312 2.64 14.45 6.59
CA LEU A 312 3.95 13.80 6.70
C LEU A 312 4.61 13.56 5.34
N ALA A 313 4.05 14.11 4.26
CA ALA A 313 4.57 13.90 2.93
C ALA A 313 5.84 14.76 2.74
N GLY A 314 7.00 14.12 2.77
CA GLY A 314 8.26 14.75 2.38
C GLY A 314 8.37 14.94 0.86
N ASN A 315 9.59 14.94 0.34
CA ASN A 315 9.82 14.90 -1.11
C ASN A 315 9.20 13.62 -1.71
N PHE A 316 8.51 13.74 -2.85
CA PHE A 316 7.64 12.69 -3.42
C PHE A 316 6.40 12.36 -2.56
N GLY A 317 5.76 13.39 -2.02
CA GLY A 317 4.61 13.26 -1.14
C GLY A 317 3.34 12.73 -1.81
N ALA A 318 2.64 11.83 -1.12
CA ALA A 318 1.31 11.37 -1.50
C ALA A 318 0.24 12.46 -1.25
N PRO A 319 -0.75 12.64 -2.14
CA PRO A 319 -1.96 13.38 -1.81
C PRO A 319 -2.62 12.80 -0.55
N SER A 320 -3.13 13.67 0.31
CA SER A 320 -3.89 13.25 1.47
C SER A 320 -5.18 12.58 1.04
N ARG A 321 -5.73 11.73 1.89
CA ARG A 321 -7.02 11.06 1.67
C ARG A 321 -8.19 12.04 1.72
N HIS A 322 -8.01 13.18 2.40
CA HIS A 322 -8.89 14.33 2.22
C HIS A 322 -8.93 14.87 0.78
N ALA A 323 -7.89 14.68 -0.04
CA ALA A 323 -7.91 15.11 -1.44
C ALA A 323 -8.87 14.26 -2.31
N TRP A 324 -9.28 13.08 -1.84
CA TRP A 324 -10.37 12.31 -2.45
C TRP A 324 -11.75 12.60 -1.82
N GLY A 325 -11.82 13.42 -0.76
CA GLY A 325 -13.06 13.63 -0.01
C GLY A 325 -13.58 12.37 0.70
N MET A 326 -12.70 11.39 0.94
CA MET A 326 -13.02 10.09 1.55
C MET A 326 -12.76 10.02 3.05
N ALA A 327 -11.96 10.95 3.56
CA ALA A 327 -11.70 11.10 4.97
C ALA A 327 -12.66 12.13 5.59
N ILE A 328 -12.85 12.07 6.90
CA ILE A 328 -13.48 13.08 7.74
C ILE A 328 -12.77 13.08 9.09
N ASP A 329 -12.50 14.27 9.64
CA ASP A 329 -11.96 14.37 11.00
C ASP A 329 -13.08 14.79 11.97
N ILE A 330 -13.16 14.17 13.14
CA ILE A 330 -14.18 14.45 14.15
C ILE A 330 -13.47 14.76 15.47
N ASN A 331 -13.91 15.82 16.15
CA ASN A 331 -13.36 16.26 17.44
C ASN A 331 -11.84 16.52 17.40
N THR A 332 -11.39 17.32 16.42
CA THR A 332 -9.97 17.57 16.13
C THR A 332 -9.15 18.06 17.32
N ASP A 333 -9.74 18.89 18.18
CA ASP A 333 -9.01 19.50 19.32
C ASP A 333 -8.75 18.48 20.42
N THR A 334 -9.66 17.53 20.64
CA THR A 334 -9.51 16.47 21.67
C THR A 334 -8.85 15.21 21.13
N ASN A 335 -8.74 15.09 19.81
CA ASN A 335 -8.12 13.95 19.12
C ASN A 335 -7.04 14.38 18.12
N PRO A 336 -6.05 15.20 18.51
CA PRO A 336 -5.02 15.67 17.59
C PRO A 336 -4.15 14.50 17.09
N GLN A 337 -3.63 14.64 15.87
CA GLN A 337 -2.69 13.68 15.29
C GLN A 337 -1.41 13.62 16.15
N GLY A 338 -0.94 12.42 16.44
CA GLY A 338 0.16 12.15 17.37
C GLY A 338 -0.23 12.18 18.85
N GLY A 339 -1.44 12.66 19.18
CA GLY A 339 -1.99 12.62 20.52
C GLY A 339 -2.56 11.25 20.88
N VAL A 340 -2.80 11.03 22.19
CA VAL A 340 -3.53 9.86 22.67
C VAL A 340 -4.98 9.95 22.18
N PRO A 341 -5.49 9.00 21.38
CA PRO A 341 -6.88 9.02 20.93
C PRO A 341 -7.88 8.97 22.09
N GLN A 342 -8.88 9.84 22.05
CA GLN A 342 -9.96 9.98 23.04
C GLN A 342 -11.37 9.79 22.44
N MET A 343 -11.45 9.45 21.15
CA MET A 343 -12.72 9.25 20.45
C MET A 343 -13.54 8.15 21.13
N ASN A 344 -14.84 8.38 21.32
CA ASN A 344 -15.71 7.41 21.96
C ASN A 344 -15.69 6.09 21.16
N CYS A 345 -15.34 5.01 21.84
CA CYS A 345 -15.09 3.72 21.19
C CYS A 345 -16.36 3.09 20.56
N ALA A 346 -17.57 3.44 21.04
CA ALA A 346 -18.80 3.06 20.35
C ALA A 346 -18.97 3.80 19.01
N ILE A 347 -18.58 5.08 18.93
CA ILE A 347 -18.55 5.84 17.68
C ILE A 347 -17.59 5.20 16.68
N VAL A 348 -16.39 4.83 17.12
CA VAL A 348 -15.40 4.15 16.25
C VAL A 348 -15.98 2.87 15.64
N ARG A 349 -16.63 2.03 16.45
CA ARG A 349 -17.27 0.79 15.96
C ARG A 349 -18.40 1.06 14.98
N ILE A 350 -19.21 2.11 15.21
CA ILE A 350 -20.24 2.53 14.25
C ILE A 350 -19.59 2.95 12.92
N PHE A 351 -18.54 3.77 12.95
CA PHE A 351 -17.84 4.15 11.72
C PHE A 351 -17.24 2.93 10.98
N ARG A 352 -16.63 1.98 11.70
CA ARG A 352 -16.19 0.70 11.10
C ARG A 352 -17.34 -0.08 10.47
N LYS A 353 -18.51 -0.10 11.10
CA LYS A 353 -19.72 -0.73 10.54
C LYS A 353 -20.15 -0.09 9.23
N TRP A 354 -20.05 1.23 9.13
CA TRP A 354 -20.37 2.02 7.94
C TRP A 354 -19.20 2.13 6.95
N GLY A 355 -18.16 1.30 7.14
CA GLY A 355 -17.06 1.13 6.22
C GLY A 355 -16.01 2.21 6.26
N PHE A 356 -15.65 2.65 7.47
CA PHE A 356 -14.50 3.51 7.72
C PHE A 356 -13.43 2.78 8.53
N ALA A 357 -12.17 2.98 8.14
CA ALA A 357 -11.02 2.77 9.01
C ALA A 357 -10.87 3.97 9.97
N TRP A 358 -10.42 3.72 11.20
CA TRP A 358 -10.16 4.77 12.19
C TRP A 358 -8.66 5.00 12.44
N GLY A 359 -8.23 6.26 12.39
CA GLY A 359 -6.84 6.64 12.52
C GLY A 359 -6.21 6.40 13.90
N GLY A 360 -6.99 6.09 14.93
CA GLY A 360 -6.46 5.87 16.28
C GLY A 360 -5.47 4.70 16.41
N ASN A 361 -5.48 3.74 15.48
CA ASN A 361 -4.49 2.66 15.41
C ASN A 361 -3.37 2.92 14.38
N PHE A 362 -3.31 4.11 13.79
CA PHE A 362 -2.22 4.48 12.88
C PHE A 362 -0.92 4.73 13.63
N TRP A 363 0.16 4.90 12.88
CA TRP A 363 1.47 5.22 13.41
C TRP A 363 2.07 6.42 12.66
N PRO A 364 2.06 7.63 13.25
CA PRO A 364 1.50 7.97 14.57
C PRO A 364 -0.04 7.90 14.58
N ALA A 365 -0.64 7.78 15.77
CA ALA A 365 -2.09 7.71 15.92
C ALA A 365 -2.76 9.02 15.46
N ASP A 366 -3.92 8.93 14.83
CA ASP A 366 -4.73 10.06 14.38
C ASP A 366 -6.19 9.88 14.83
N GLY A 367 -6.47 10.18 16.09
CA GLY A 367 -7.74 9.83 16.73
C GLY A 367 -8.97 10.53 16.14
N MET A 368 -8.77 11.67 15.46
CA MET A 368 -9.88 12.40 14.83
C MET A 368 -10.27 11.77 13.49
N HIS A 369 -9.36 11.04 12.85
CA HIS A 369 -9.45 10.68 11.45
C HIS A 369 -10.28 9.41 11.21
N PHE A 370 -11.23 9.51 10.29
CA PHE A 370 -11.97 8.38 9.73
C PHE A 370 -11.85 8.38 8.21
N GLU A 371 -11.47 7.26 7.63
CA GLU A 371 -11.29 7.13 6.18
C GLU A 371 -12.17 6.02 5.61
N TYR A 372 -12.97 6.35 4.60
CA TYR A 372 -13.86 5.38 3.96
C TYR A 372 -13.08 4.31 3.20
N VAL A 373 -13.31 3.04 3.55
CA VAL A 373 -12.67 1.87 2.96
C VAL A 373 -13.64 1.01 2.15
N GLY A 374 -14.93 1.36 2.10
CA GLY A 374 -15.90 0.73 1.19
C GLY A 374 -16.61 -0.51 1.73
N GLU A 375 -16.19 -1.05 2.86
CA GLU A 375 -16.69 -2.32 3.38
C GLU A 375 -16.85 -2.31 4.90
N ARG A 376 -17.81 -3.08 5.41
CA ARG A 376 -18.10 -3.19 6.85
C ARG A 376 -16.96 -3.90 7.60
N ARG A 377 -16.42 -3.29 8.66
CA ARG A 377 -15.25 -3.80 9.42
C ARG A 377 -15.41 -3.87 10.93
N ASP A 378 -16.59 -3.62 11.48
CA ASP A 378 -16.88 -3.77 12.93
C ASP A 378 -16.84 -5.24 13.41
N GLN A 379 -16.88 -6.19 12.47
CA GLN A 379 -16.86 -7.64 12.72
C GLN A 379 -15.45 -8.25 12.74
N LEU A 380 -14.41 -7.47 12.45
CA LEU A 380 -13.03 -7.94 12.47
C LEU A 380 -12.47 -7.81 13.90
N GLY A 381 -12.18 -8.94 14.54
CA GLY A 381 -11.52 -8.94 15.85
C GLY A 381 -10.08 -8.43 15.73
N TYR A 382 -9.74 -7.38 16.47
CA TYR A 382 -8.40 -6.79 16.45
C TYR A 382 -7.98 -6.28 17.84
N PRO A 383 -6.76 -6.57 18.31
CA PRO A 383 -6.26 -6.18 19.62
C PRO A 383 -5.83 -4.69 19.63
N SER A 384 -6.77 -3.79 19.34
CA SER A 384 -6.51 -2.35 19.37
C SER A 384 -6.24 -1.88 20.80
N ARG A 385 -5.17 -1.10 20.96
CA ARG A 385 -4.82 -0.43 22.23
C ARG A 385 -5.93 0.51 22.72
N TYR A 386 -6.63 1.18 21.80
CA TYR A 386 -7.57 2.27 22.13
C TYR A 386 -9.02 1.86 21.95
N CYS A 387 -9.35 1.13 20.89
CA CYS A 387 -10.72 0.73 20.64
C CYS A 387 -10.82 -0.62 19.90
N PRO A 388 -10.84 -1.75 20.64
CA PRO A 388 -11.05 -3.06 20.03
C PRO A 388 -12.50 -3.22 19.56
N ASN A 389 -12.70 -3.96 18.47
CA ASN A 389 -14.03 -4.43 18.10
C ASN A 389 -14.55 -5.45 19.12
N ARG A 390 -15.86 -5.67 19.15
CA ARG A 390 -16.48 -6.69 20.03
C ARG A 390 -16.41 -8.10 19.44
N ALA A 391 -16.02 -8.21 18.17
CA ALA A 391 -15.81 -9.48 17.50
C ALA A 391 -14.64 -10.26 18.14
N PRO A 392 -14.72 -11.60 18.17
CA PRO A 392 -13.68 -12.43 18.76
C PRO A 392 -12.35 -12.30 18.00
N LEU A 393 -11.24 -12.38 18.72
CA LEU A 393 -9.92 -12.51 18.14
C LEU A 393 -9.77 -13.95 17.61
N LEU A 394 -9.73 -14.11 16.29
CA LEU A 394 -9.50 -15.42 15.67
C LEU A 394 -8.06 -15.90 15.93
N ALA A 395 -7.71 -17.14 15.61
CA ALA A 395 -6.29 -17.53 15.58
C ALA A 395 -5.62 -16.99 14.30
N VAL A 396 -4.31 -16.75 14.34
CA VAL A 396 -3.49 -16.56 13.12
C VAL A 396 -2.67 -17.81 12.92
N THR A 397 -2.72 -18.34 11.69
CA THR A 397 -1.79 -19.38 11.26
C THR A 397 -0.44 -18.73 10.98
N LEU A 398 0.60 -19.13 11.70
CA LEU A 398 1.95 -18.67 11.41
C LEU A 398 2.48 -19.36 10.15
N PRO A 399 3.21 -18.65 9.29
CA PRO A 399 3.88 -19.26 8.15
C PRO A 399 5.00 -20.19 8.63
N GLN A 400 5.40 -21.11 7.77
CA GLN A 400 6.61 -21.90 8.00
C GLN A 400 7.84 -21.02 7.75
N PHE A 401 8.79 -21.07 8.69
CA PHE A 401 10.05 -20.33 8.63
C PHE A 401 11.20 -21.26 8.25
N GLY A 402 12.18 -20.75 7.51
CA GLY A 402 13.39 -21.51 7.15
C GLY A 402 13.22 -22.62 6.10
N SER A 403 12.05 -22.76 5.48
CA SER A 403 11.89 -23.62 4.29
C SER A 403 12.21 -22.80 3.05
N THR A 404 13.37 -23.02 2.45
CA THR A 404 13.62 -22.55 1.08
C THR A 404 12.76 -23.42 0.17
N THR A 405 11.62 -22.89 -0.29
CA THR A 405 10.83 -23.59 -1.31
C THR A 405 11.61 -23.52 -2.61
N THR A 406 12.51 -24.49 -2.83
CA THR A 406 13.10 -24.73 -4.14
C THR A 406 11.95 -25.20 -5.02
N THR A 407 11.28 -24.27 -5.70
CA THR A 407 10.36 -24.60 -6.77
C THR A 407 11.22 -25.05 -7.94
N THR A 408 11.65 -26.31 -7.93
CA THR A 408 12.21 -26.93 -9.13
C THR A 408 11.03 -27.15 -10.06
N THR A 409 10.90 -26.28 -11.07
CA THR A 409 9.99 -26.52 -12.19
C THR A 409 10.55 -27.69 -13.01
N THR A 410 10.32 -28.92 -12.55
CA THR A 410 10.60 -30.11 -13.32
C THR A 410 9.58 -30.16 -14.44
N THR A 411 9.98 -29.72 -15.63
CA THR A 411 9.21 -29.94 -16.85
C THR A 411 9.31 -31.43 -17.19
N THR A 412 8.45 -32.25 -16.58
CA THR A 412 8.36 -33.66 -16.93
C THR A 412 7.44 -33.78 -18.14
N THR A 413 8.02 -33.75 -19.33
CA THR A 413 7.37 -34.32 -20.53
C THR A 413 7.16 -35.82 -20.31
N VAL A 414 5.91 -36.24 -20.13
CA VAL A 414 5.51 -37.66 -20.15
C VAL A 414 4.59 -37.89 -21.35
N PRO A 415 4.92 -38.81 -22.28
CA PRO A 415 3.99 -39.29 -23.30
C PRO A 415 2.96 -40.25 -22.68
N GLY A 416 1.75 -40.27 -23.26
CA GLY A 416 0.53 -40.77 -22.62
C GLY A 416 0.35 -42.29 -22.41
N GLU A 417 -0.60 -42.54 -21.49
CA GLU A 417 -1.52 -43.69 -21.28
C GLU A 417 -0.99 -45.10 -20.89
N PRO A 418 -1.82 -45.99 -20.29
CA PRO A 418 -2.98 -45.78 -19.39
C PRO A 418 -2.98 -46.63 -18.10
N THR A 419 -3.78 -46.16 -17.12
CA THR A 419 -4.54 -46.85 -16.04
C THR A 419 -3.96 -48.06 -15.29
N THR A 420 -3.81 -47.94 -13.96
CA THR A 420 -4.27 -48.94 -12.96
C THR A 420 -4.24 -48.41 -11.52
N THR A 421 -5.22 -48.86 -10.74
CA THR A 421 -5.60 -48.49 -9.37
C THR A 421 -4.60 -48.93 -8.31
N SER A 422 -4.31 -48.11 -7.29
CA SER A 422 -4.01 -48.57 -5.92
C SER A 422 -4.07 -47.46 -4.86
N THR A 423 -4.47 -47.88 -3.67
CA THR A 423 -4.89 -47.15 -2.47
C THR A 423 -3.71 -46.87 -1.52
N THR A 424 -3.94 -46.04 -0.48
CA THR A 424 -3.18 -45.90 0.82
C THR A 424 -2.10 -44.81 0.79
N SER A 425 -1.88 -43.89 1.76
CA SER A 425 -2.33 -43.63 3.15
C SER A 425 -1.99 -42.17 3.51
N ILE A 426 -2.76 -41.57 4.42
CA ILE A 426 -2.52 -40.23 5.01
C ILE A 426 -1.55 -40.35 6.19
N PRO A 427 -0.50 -39.51 6.33
CA PRO A 427 0.18 -39.31 7.60
C PRO A 427 -0.42 -38.14 8.38
N VAL A 428 -0.67 -38.41 9.65
CA VAL A 428 -1.19 -37.52 10.68
C VAL A 428 -0.18 -36.39 10.98
N SER A 429 -0.64 -35.14 10.92
CA SER A 429 0.18 -33.96 11.26
C SER A 429 -0.11 -33.51 12.70
N THR A 430 0.90 -33.55 13.56
CA THR A 430 0.84 -33.09 14.96
C THR A 430 0.83 -31.56 15.03
N THR A 431 -0.21 -31.01 15.66
CA THR A 431 -0.39 -29.57 15.89
C THR A 431 0.27 -29.18 17.21
N THR A 432 1.13 -28.16 17.22
CA THR A 432 1.60 -27.51 18.46
C THR A 432 1.13 -26.07 18.48
N THR A 433 0.14 -25.81 19.33
CA THR A 433 -0.43 -24.49 19.60
C THR A 433 0.36 -23.83 20.73
N ALA A 434 0.86 -22.60 20.53
CA ALA A 434 1.39 -21.78 21.61
C ALA A 434 0.70 -20.40 21.61
N PRO A 435 0.25 -19.89 22.77
CA PRO A 435 -0.33 -18.55 22.88
C PRO A 435 0.77 -17.50 22.95
N ILE A 436 0.60 -16.36 22.27
CA ILE A 436 1.46 -15.19 22.44
C ILE A 436 0.58 -13.97 22.73
N THR A 437 0.89 -13.33 23.87
CA THR A 437 0.44 -12.01 24.35
C THR A 437 1.12 -10.86 23.64
#